data_AF-A0AAW4PDA6-F1
#
_entry.id   AF-A0AAW4PDA6-F1
#
_cell.length_a   1.000
_cell.length_b   1.000
_cell.length_c   1.000
_cell.angle_alpha   90.00
_cell.angle_beta   90.00
_cell.angle_gamma   90.00
#
_symmetry.space_group_name_H-M   'P 1'
#
loop_
_entity.id
_entity.type
_entity.pdbx_description
1 polymer ?
#
loop_
_entity_poly.entity_id
_entity_poly.type
_entity_poly.pdbx_seq_one_letter_code
_entity_poly.pdbx_strand_id
1 'polypeptide(L)'
;MEDTSSGVEDPVNGESVADSEEFDSLRGILADGVVGAAGGLVGTAMMTVVFLIAQSLGAFDLSDFAILTELVGLSGVVPEVLFGFFIFLGGGMFPWPLLFAALKEYLPGRTDPVSGAFFGAAMWTGFVLAFYTGQTGLSLVLYAVLTLVAHVVYGMGLGAVFNYFATRPDSIV
;
A
#
# COMPACT_ATOMS: atom_id res chain seq x y z
N MET A 1 64.30 20.80 11.15
CA MET A 1 63.93 21.80 12.16
C MET A 1 63.21 22.90 11.41
N GLU A 2 61.94 23.18 11.59
CA GLU A 2 60.96 22.69 12.57
C GLU A 2 59.58 22.97 11.95
N ASP A 3 58.70 21.98 12.07
CA ASP A 3 57.29 22.02 11.69
C ASP A 3 56.52 22.74 12.81
N THR A 4 55.76 23.79 12.46
CA THR A 4 54.71 24.35 13.33
C THR A 4 53.63 25.04 12.50
N SER A 5 52.74 24.25 11.89
CA SER A 5 51.37 24.72 11.65
C SER A 5 50.44 23.93 12.56
N SER A 6 50.18 24.50 13.74
CA SER A 6 49.10 24.08 14.62
C SER A 6 47.75 24.37 13.96
N GLY A 7 47.31 23.47 13.07
CA GLY A 7 45.94 23.41 12.61
C GLY A 7 45.16 22.58 13.63
N VAL A 8 44.41 23.27 14.48
CA VAL A 8 43.39 22.70 15.36
C VAL A 8 42.56 21.69 14.56
N GLU A 9 42.58 20.43 14.98
CA GLU A 9 41.58 19.45 14.55
C GLU A 9 40.22 19.95 15.04
N ASP A 10 39.43 20.50 14.12
CA ASP A 10 38.10 21.03 14.39
C ASP A 10 37.13 19.84 14.38
N PRO A 11 36.54 19.42 15.52
CA PRO A 11 35.68 18.23 15.57
C PRO A 11 34.26 18.49 15.04
N VAL A 12 34.03 19.62 14.36
CA VAL A 12 32.68 20.17 14.11
C VAL A 12 32.04 19.66 12.80
N ASN A 13 32.75 18.89 11.98
CA ASN A 13 32.24 18.43 10.68
C ASN A 13 31.62 17.02 10.67
N GLY A 14 31.63 16.29 11.79
CA GLY A 14 31.00 14.96 11.88
C GLY A 14 29.49 15.03 12.16
N GLU A 15 29.07 15.99 12.99
CA GLU A 15 27.69 16.09 13.48
C GLU A 15 26.75 16.71 12.43
N SER A 16 27.23 17.72 11.68
CA SER A 16 26.42 18.41 10.66
C SER A 16 26.16 17.57 9.40
N VAL A 17 27.10 16.70 9.01
CA VAL A 17 26.94 15.78 7.87
C VAL A 17 26.02 14.61 8.26
N ALA A 18 26.20 14.04 9.45
CA ALA A 18 25.33 12.99 9.98
C ALA A 18 23.88 13.48 10.13
N ASP A 19 23.68 14.70 10.67
CA ASP A 19 22.35 15.31 10.73
C ASP A 19 21.75 15.48 9.34
N SER A 20 22.52 15.97 8.35
CA SER A 20 21.99 16.17 6.99
C SER A 20 21.56 14.86 6.30
N GLU A 21 22.32 13.77 6.46
CA GLU A 21 21.94 12.45 5.91
C GLU A 21 20.73 11.86 6.63
N GLU A 22 20.61 12.06 7.95
CA GLU A 22 19.46 11.64 8.73
C GLU A 22 18.20 12.45 8.35
N PHE A 23 18.31 13.77 8.21
CA PHE A 23 17.20 14.62 7.76
C PHE A 23 16.76 14.32 6.32
N ASP A 24 17.69 14.03 5.41
CA ASP A 24 17.37 13.63 4.03
C ASP A 24 16.70 12.25 3.99
N SER A 25 17.17 11.30 4.82
CA SER A 25 16.55 9.98 4.99
C SER A 25 15.12 10.09 5.54
N LEU A 26 14.91 10.87 6.61
CA LEU A 26 13.58 11.08 7.21
C LEU A 26 12.61 11.76 6.23
N ARG A 27 13.09 12.72 5.44
CA ARG A 27 12.29 13.36 4.38
C ARG A 27 11.95 12.39 3.25
N GLY A 28 12.88 11.55 2.82
CA GLY A 28 12.64 10.48 1.84
C GLY A 28 11.57 9.51 2.32
N ILE A 29 11.65 9.04 3.57
CA ILE A 29 10.66 8.14 4.18
C ILE A 29 9.27 8.80 4.26
N LEU A 30 9.21 10.08 4.63
CA LEU A 30 7.94 10.83 4.68
C LEU A 30 7.35 11.01 3.28
N ALA A 31 8.18 11.31 2.29
CA ALA A 31 7.76 11.45 0.90
C ALA A 31 7.22 10.13 0.32
N ASP A 32 7.93 9.03 0.55
CA ASP A 32 7.50 7.68 0.22
C ASP A 32 6.19 7.31 0.91
N GLY A 33 6.02 7.73 2.16
CA GLY A 33 4.78 7.57 2.91
C GLY A 33 3.60 8.32 2.29
N VAL A 34 3.82 9.57 1.84
CA VAL A 34 2.78 10.38 1.18
C VAL A 34 2.42 9.82 -0.19
N VAL A 35 3.41 9.43 -0.98
CA VAL A 35 3.19 8.80 -2.30
C VAL A 35 2.51 7.44 -2.14
N GLY A 36 2.94 6.66 -1.14
CA GLY A 36 2.28 5.42 -0.73
C GLY A 36 0.81 5.65 -0.37
N ALA A 37 0.51 6.64 0.47
CA ALA A 37 -0.86 6.97 0.86
C ALA A 37 -1.72 7.43 -0.32
N ALA A 38 -1.19 8.24 -1.23
CA ALA A 38 -1.90 8.69 -2.42
C ALA A 38 -2.14 7.52 -3.39
N GLY A 39 -1.13 6.68 -3.63
CA GLY A 39 -1.24 5.49 -4.46
C GLY A 39 -2.21 4.46 -3.89
N GLY A 40 -2.15 4.24 -2.58
CA GLY A 40 -3.07 3.40 -1.84
C GLY A 40 -4.50 3.92 -1.89
N LEU A 41 -4.73 5.23 -1.71
CA LEU A 41 -6.05 5.85 -1.84
C LEU A 41 -6.62 5.61 -3.25
N VAL A 42 -5.84 5.88 -4.30
CA VAL A 42 -6.26 5.66 -5.69
C VAL A 42 -6.57 4.18 -5.93
N GLY A 43 -5.66 3.29 -5.54
CA GLY A 43 -5.85 1.85 -5.65
C GLY A 43 -7.12 1.38 -4.93
N THR A 44 -7.32 1.80 -3.68
CA THR A 44 -8.48 1.44 -2.87
C THR A 44 -9.77 1.98 -3.47
N ALA A 45 -9.79 3.23 -3.95
CA ALA A 45 -10.97 3.79 -4.60
C ALA A 45 -11.35 2.98 -5.85
N MET A 46 -10.38 2.63 -6.69
CA MET A 46 -10.63 1.78 -7.87
C MET A 46 -11.11 0.37 -7.47
N MET A 47 -10.51 -0.21 -6.43
CA MET A 47 -10.93 -1.50 -5.87
C MET A 47 -12.37 -1.48 -5.37
N THR A 48 -12.77 -0.42 -4.66
CA THR A 48 -14.13 -0.24 -4.17
C THR A 48 -15.14 -0.20 -5.31
N VAL A 49 -14.80 0.43 -6.44
CA VAL A 49 -15.67 0.38 -7.64
C VAL A 49 -15.89 -1.05 -8.11
N VAL A 50 -14.85 -1.89 -8.13
CA VAL A 50 -14.99 -3.30 -8.52
C VAL A 50 -15.81 -4.08 -7.49
N PHE A 51 -15.65 -3.82 -6.19
CA PHE A 51 -16.50 -4.44 -5.15
C PHE A 51 -17.96 -4.02 -5.26
N LEU A 52 -18.26 -2.77 -5.62
CA LEU A 52 -19.64 -2.34 -5.88
C LEU A 52 -20.25 -3.09 -7.07
N ILE A 53 -19.46 -3.36 -8.12
CA ILE A 53 -19.88 -4.21 -9.24
C ILE A 53 -20.13 -5.64 -8.76
N ALA A 54 -19.21 -6.22 -7.97
CA ALA A 54 -19.36 -7.56 -7.41
C ALA A 54 -20.62 -7.68 -6.54
N GLN A 55 -20.92 -6.68 -5.72
CA GLN A 55 -22.15 -6.62 -4.93
C GLN A 55 -23.39 -6.57 -5.81
N SER A 56 -23.39 -5.78 -6.88
CA SER A 56 -24.53 -5.73 -7.82
C SER A 56 -24.82 -7.08 -8.50
N LEU A 57 -23.80 -7.93 -8.59
CA LEU A 57 -23.88 -9.28 -9.16
C LEU A 57 -24.09 -10.38 -8.10
N GLY A 58 -24.24 -10.03 -6.82
CA GLY A 58 -24.38 -10.99 -5.72
C GLY A 58 -23.12 -11.82 -5.45
N ALA A 59 -21.95 -11.33 -5.87
CA ALA A 59 -20.67 -12.02 -5.73
C ALA A 59 -19.90 -11.63 -4.45
N PHE A 60 -20.24 -10.50 -3.83
CA PHE A 60 -19.60 -9.99 -2.61
C PHE A 60 -20.58 -9.10 -1.84
N ASP A 61 -20.57 -9.10 -0.51
CA ASP A 61 -21.39 -8.18 0.29
C ASP A 61 -20.48 -7.18 1.01
N LEU A 62 -20.77 -5.87 0.94
CA LEU A 62 -20.02 -4.88 1.70
C LEU A 62 -20.23 -5.03 3.22
N SER A 63 -21.27 -5.74 3.66
CA SER A 63 -21.39 -6.13 5.08
C SER A 63 -20.25 -7.05 5.53
N ASP A 64 -19.61 -7.77 4.60
CA ASP A 64 -18.51 -8.68 4.90
C ASP A 64 -17.27 -7.93 5.39
N PHE A 65 -17.21 -6.59 5.26
CA PHE A 65 -16.18 -5.80 5.94
C PHE A 65 -16.20 -5.97 7.47
N ALA A 66 -17.33 -6.36 8.07
CA ALA A 66 -17.39 -6.72 9.48
C ALA A 66 -16.36 -7.80 9.88
N ILE A 67 -15.98 -8.69 8.95
CA ILE A 67 -14.93 -9.71 9.15
C ILE A 67 -13.61 -9.05 9.56
N LEU A 68 -13.27 -7.87 9.03
CA LEU A 68 -12.05 -7.16 9.43
C LEU A 68 -12.11 -6.67 10.88
N THR A 69 -13.28 -6.24 11.34
CA THR A 69 -13.50 -5.86 12.74
C THR A 69 -13.41 -7.07 13.66
N GLU A 70 -13.95 -8.22 13.23
CA GLU A 70 -13.82 -9.49 13.94
C GLU A 70 -12.35 -9.92 14.06
N LEU A 71 -11.59 -9.84 12.98
CA LEU A 71 -10.17 -10.22 12.95
C LEU A 71 -9.30 -9.40 13.90
N VAL A 72 -9.65 -8.13 14.15
CA VAL A 72 -8.95 -7.29 15.14
C VAL A 72 -9.53 -7.38 16.55
N GLY A 73 -10.53 -8.24 16.77
CA GLY A 73 -11.11 -8.52 18.09
C GLY A 73 -12.02 -7.41 18.63
N LEU A 74 -12.62 -6.59 17.76
CA LEU A 74 -13.49 -5.48 18.15
C LEU A 74 -14.99 -5.74 17.93
N SER A 75 -15.36 -6.98 17.60
CA SER A 75 -16.77 -7.39 17.43
C SER A 75 -17.58 -7.10 18.70
N GLY A 76 -18.80 -6.58 18.52
CA GLY A 76 -19.70 -6.19 19.61
C GLY A 76 -19.31 -4.92 20.39
N VAL A 77 -18.14 -4.32 20.15
CA VAL A 77 -17.68 -3.08 20.81
C VAL A 77 -17.92 -1.84 19.95
N VAL A 78 -17.82 -2.00 18.63
CA VAL A 78 -17.95 -0.93 17.64
C VAL A 78 -18.93 -1.31 16.52
N PRO A 79 -19.44 -0.35 15.73
CA PRO A 79 -20.21 -0.67 14.53
C PRO A 79 -19.33 -1.42 13.52
N GLU A 80 -19.54 -2.74 13.39
CA GLU A 80 -18.58 -3.66 12.79
C GLU A 80 -18.29 -3.38 11.31
N VAL A 81 -19.32 -3.16 10.50
CA VAL A 81 -19.16 -2.86 9.07
C VAL A 81 -18.40 -1.56 8.86
N LEU A 82 -18.71 -0.52 9.64
CA LEU A 82 -18.08 0.80 9.52
C LEU A 82 -16.61 0.76 9.92
N PHE A 83 -16.29 0.11 11.05
CA PHE A 83 -14.91 -0.05 11.49
C PHE A 83 -14.12 -0.94 10.54
N GLY A 84 -14.74 -2.00 10.02
CA GLY A 84 -14.15 -2.88 9.03
C GLY A 84 -13.79 -2.14 7.76
N PHE A 85 -14.68 -1.27 7.28
CA PHE A 85 -14.40 -0.39 6.16
C PHE A 85 -13.22 0.57 6.44
N PHE A 86 -13.12 1.14 7.64
CA PHE A 86 -11.96 1.97 7.99
C PHE A 86 -10.65 1.18 8.07
N ILE A 87 -10.69 -0.06 8.57
CA ILE A 87 -9.53 -0.96 8.56
C ILE A 87 -9.13 -1.29 7.12
N PHE A 88 -10.09 -1.58 6.25
CA PHE A 88 -9.86 -1.79 4.82
C PHE A 88 -9.22 -0.57 4.16
N LEU A 89 -9.76 0.63 4.40
CA LEU A 89 -9.24 1.88 3.84
C LEU A 89 -7.84 2.19 4.38
N GLY A 90 -7.64 2.11 5.69
CA GLY A 90 -6.34 2.33 6.33
C GLY A 90 -5.30 1.30 5.87
N GLY A 91 -5.69 0.03 5.78
CA GLY A 91 -4.88 -1.05 5.22
C GLY A 91 -4.46 -0.77 3.78
N GLY A 92 -5.42 -0.38 2.95
CA GLY A 92 -5.20 -0.01 1.55
C GLY A 92 -4.34 1.24 1.36
N MET A 93 -4.30 2.15 2.33
CA MET A 93 -3.56 3.41 2.22
C MET A 93 -2.15 3.36 2.84
N PHE A 94 -1.91 2.58 3.90
CA PHE A 94 -0.60 2.65 4.59
C PHE A 94 0.18 1.34 4.57
N PRO A 95 -0.27 0.24 5.20
CA PRO A 95 0.51 -1.00 5.23
C PRO A 95 0.83 -1.56 3.85
N TRP A 96 -0.16 -1.68 2.95
CA TRP A 96 0.06 -2.30 1.65
C TRP A 96 0.90 -1.44 0.70
N PRO A 97 0.72 -0.11 0.61
CA PRO A 97 1.61 0.73 -0.20
C PRO A 97 3.06 0.75 0.30
N LEU A 98 3.29 0.77 1.62
CA LEU A 98 4.65 0.69 2.17
C LEU A 98 5.30 -0.65 1.84
N LEU A 99 4.54 -1.74 1.98
CA LEU A 99 5.03 -3.07 1.59
C LEU A 99 5.33 -3.15 0.09
N PHE A 100 4.50 -2.55 -0.75
CA PHE A 100 4.75 -2.46 -2.19
C PHE A 100 6.03 -1.69 -2.48
N ALA A 101 6.23 -0.52 -1.86
CA ALA A 101 7.45 0.27 -2.02
C ALA A 101 8.71 -0.54 -1.69
N ALA A 102 8.67 -1.35 -0.63
CA ALA A 102 9.78 -2.22 -0.23
C ALA A 102 10.02 -3.43 -1.16
N LEU A 103 8.98 -3.91 -1.85
CA LEU A 103 9.05 -5.14 -2.66
C LEU A 103 9.08 -4.90 -4.17
N LYS A 104 8.71 -3.71 -4.66
CA LYS A 104 8.44 -3.48 -6.09
C LYS A 104 9.61 -3.81 -7.02
N GLU A 105 10.85 -3.70 -6.55
CA GLU A 105 12.07 -4.03 -7.29
C GLU A 105 12.27 -5.53 -7.50
N TYR A 106 11.69 -6.37 -6.64
CA TYR A 106 11.77 -7.83 -6.72
C TYR A 106 10.59 -8.45 -7.46
N LEU A 107 9.54 -7.67 -7.71
CA LEU A 107 8.32 -8.16 -8.35
C LEU A 107 8.48 -8.25 -9.87
N PRO A 108 7.78 -9.19 -10.53
CA PRO A 108 7.78 -9.27 -11.98
C PRO A 108 7.18 -8.01 -12.60
N GLY A 109 7.85 -7.45 -13.60
CA GLY A 109 7.36 -6.27 -14.32
C GLY A 109 8.51 -5.35 -14.72
N ARG A 110 8.34 -4.62 -15.82
CA ARG A 110 9.31 -3.59 -16.25
C ARG A 110 8.90 -2.18 -15.82
N THR A 111 7.72 -2.04 -15.24
CA THR A 111 7.08 -0.77 -14.88
C THR A 111 6.29 -0.96 -13.59
N ASP A 112 6.28 0.02 -12.70
CA ASP A 112 5.61 -0.08 -11.39
C ASP A 112 4.12 -0.50 -11.47
N PRO A 113 3.29 -0.09 -12.46
CA PRO A 113 1.92 -0.60 -12.59
C PRO A 113 1.83 -2.12 -12.81
N VAL A 114 2.77 -2.69 -13.55
CA VAL A 114 2.81 -4.15 -13.83
C VAL A 114 3.26 -4.88 -12.57
N SER A 115 4.31 -4.40 -11.91
CA SER A 115 4.73 -4.94 -10.61
C SER A 115 3.60 -4.86 -9.58
N GLY A 116 2.86 -3.76 -9.59
CA GLY A 116 1.66 -3.55 -8.78
C GLY A 116 0.56 -4.58 -9.07
N ALA A 117 0.29 -4.91 -10.33
CA ALA A 117 -0.67 -5.95 -10.69
C ALA A 117 -0.31 -7.31 -10.05
N PHE A 118 0.96 -7.70 -10.08
CA PHE A 118 1.44 -8.94 -9.43
C PHE A 118 1.33 -8.86 -7.91
N PHE A 119 1.68 -7.72 -7.31
CA PHE A 119 1.50 -7.49 -5.87
C PHE A 119 0.03 -7.63 -5.45
N GLY A 120 -0.87 -7.01 -6.19
CA GLY A 120 -2.32 -7.13 -6.01
C GLY A 120 -2.78 -8.58 -6.09
N ALA A 121 -2.41 -9.29 -7.15
CA ALA A 121 -2.74 -10.71 -7.31
C ALA A 121 -2.20 -11.60 -6.19
N ALA A 122 -1.02 -11.27 -5.63
CA ALA A 122 -0.49 -11.98 -4.46
C ALA A 122 -1.35 -11.72 -3.21
N MET A 123 -1.70 -10.46 -2.91
CA MET A 123 -2.57 -10.12 -1.78
C MET A 123 -3.97 -10.72 -1.89
N TRP A 124 -4.49 -10.83 -3.12
CA TRP A 124 -5.79 -11.46 -3.38
C TRP A 124 -5.89 -12.86 -2.78
N THR A 125 -4.80 -13.62 -2.72
CA THR A 125 -4.82 -14.96 -2.11
C THR A 125 -5.20 -14.95 -0.63
N GLY A 126 -4.75 -13.95 0.13
CA GLY A 126 -5.16 -13.77 1.52
C GLY A 126 -6.63 -13.32 1.62
N PHE A 127 -7.02 -12.37 0.77
CA PHE A 127 -8.39 -11.84 0.75
C PHE A 127 -9.42 -12.91 0.40
N VAL A 128 -9.21 -13.65 -0.68
CA VAL A 128 -10.18 -14.61 -1.21
C VAL A 128 -10.50 -15.71 -0.19
N LEU A 129 -9.52 -16.06 0.64
CA LEU A 129 -9.67 -17.03 1.72
C LEU A 129 -10.34 -16.41 2.96
N ALA A 130 -9.91 -15.21 3.37
CA ALA A 130 -10.44 -14.54 4.56
C ALA A 130 -11.92 -14.14 4.42
N PHE A 131 -12.35 -13.78 3.21
CA PHE A 131 -13.71 -13.32 2.92
C PHE A 131 -14.59 -14.41 2.27
N TYR A 132 -14.13 -15.65 2.25
CA TYR A 132 -14.97 -16.76 1.81
C TYR A 132 -16.02 -17.06 2.88
N THR A 133 -17.29 -16.82 2.56
CA THR A 133 -18.43 -17.02 3.48
C THR A 133 -19.33 -18.19 3.07
N GLY A 134 -18.89 -19.01 2.11
CA GLY A 134 -19.63 -20.19 1.64
C GLY A 134 -20.26 -20.04 0.26
N GLN A 135 -19.75 -19.12 -0.58
CA GLN A 135 -20.20 -18.98 -1.96
C GLN A 135 -20.07 -20.31 -2.74
N THR A 136 -21.03 -20.62 -3.61
CA THR A 136 -21.03 -21.87 -4.40
C THR A 136 -21.46 -21.64 -5.85
N GLY A 137 -21.14 -22.59 -6.74
CA GLY A 137 -21.54 -22.52 -8.14
C GLY A 137 -21.05 -21.25 -8.84
N LEU A 138 -21.96 -20.53 -9.51
CA LEU A 138 -21.61 -19.31 -10.24
C LEU A 138 -21.18 -18.16 -9.32
N SER A 139 -21.75 -18.04 -8.12
CA SER A 139 -21.37 -16.95 -7.21
C SER A 139 -19.93 -17.10 -6.71
N LEU A 140 -19.45 -18.33 -6.52
CA LEU A 140 -18.05 -18.61 -6.17
C LEU A 140 -17.09 -18.18 -7.29
N VAL A 141 -17.44 -18.47 -8.55
CA VAL A 141 -16.63 -18.06 -9.70
C VAL A 141 -16.59 -16.54 -9.82
N LEU A 142 -17.74 -15.88 -9.71
CA LEU A 142 -17.83 -14.42 -9.76
C LEU A 142 -17.08 -13.77 -8.59
N TYR A 143 -17.21 -14.32 -7.38
CA TYR A 143 -16.47 -13.88 -6.20
C TYR A 143 -14.97 -13.94 -6.45
N ALA A 144 -14.44 -15.11 -6.86
CA ALA A 144 -13.02 -15.29 -7.10
C ALA A 144 -12.48 -14.36 -8.20
N VAL A 145 -13.18 -14.25 -9.33
CA VAL A 145 -12.74 -13.45 -10.47
C VAL A 145 -12.84 -11.96 -10.19
N LEU A 146 -13.96 -11.47 -9.66
CA LEU A 146 -14.16 -10.04 -9.43
C LEU A 146 -13.28 -9.53 -8.29
N THR A 147 -13.07 -10.33 -7.24
CA THR A 147 -12.11 -9.96 -6.19
C THR A 147 -10.68 -9.97 -6.71
N LEU A 148 -10.29 -10.90 -7.60
CA LEU A 148 -8.98 -10.89 -8.24
C LEU A 148 -8.80 -9.62 -9.08
N VAL A 149 -9.79 -9.27 -9.90
CA VAL A 149 -9.80 -8.04 -10.70
C VAL A 149 -9.67 -6.82 -9.80
N ALA A 150 -10.40 -6.78 -8.68
CA ALA A 150 -10.33 -5.68 -7.72
C ALA A 150 -8.90 -5.48 -7.19
N HIS A 151 -8.22 -6.56 -6.84
CA HIS A 151 -6.85 -6.51 -6.32
C HIS A 151 -5.81 -6.17 -7.39
N VAL A 152 -5.96 -6.72 -8.60
CA VAL A 152 -5.09 -6.36 -9.72
C VAL A 152 -5.22 -4.87 -10.03
N VAL A 153 -6.45 -4.35 -10.09
CA VAL A 153 -6.73 -2.93 -10.33
C VAL A 153 -6.19 -2.05 -9.20
N TYR A 154 -6.37 -2.46 -7.93
CA TYR A 154 -5.74 -1.80 -6.79
C TYR A 154 -4.23 -1.65 -7.01
N GLY A 155 -3.56 -2.76 -7.31
CA GLY A 155 -2.11 -2.81 -7.47
C GLY A 155 -1.62 -1.99 -8.66
N MET A 156 -2.31 -2.04 -9.80
CA MET A 156 -2.01 -1.19 -10.95
C MET A 156 -2.16 0.29 -10.63
N GLY A 157 -3.23 0.68 -9.92
CA GLY A 157 -3.47 2.08 -9.52
C GLY A 157 -2.37 2.59 -8.60
N LEU A 158 -2.01 1.79 -7.59
CA LEU A 158 -0.88 2.04 -6.69
C LEU A 158 0.43 2.23 -7.48
N GLY A 159 0.78 1.27 -8.33
CA GLY A 159 1.99 1.33 -9.14
C GLY A 159 2.02 2.50 -10.13
N ALA A 160 0.87 2.90 -10.67
CA ALA A 160 0.77 4.07 -11.56
C ALA A 160 1.10 5.38 -10.83
N VAL A 161 0.65 5.53 -9.58
CA VAL A 161 0.99 6.69 -8.76
C VAL A 161 2.48 6.72 -8.41
N PHE A 162 3.06 5.57 -8.01
CA PHE A 162 4.50 5.47 -7.77
C PHE A 162 5.33 5.84 -9.01
N ASN A 163 4.97 5.29 -10.17
CA ASN A 163 5.62 5.60 -11.45
C ASN A 163 5.52 7.10 -11.81
N TYR A 164 4.36 7.71 -11.53
CA TYR A 164 4.12 9.11 -11.81
C TYR A 164 5.00 10.05 -10.98
N PHE A 165 5.20 9.74 -9.69
CA PHE A 165 6.07 10.54 -8.84
C PHE A 165 7.55 10.31 -9.20
N ALA A 166 7.99 9.06 -9.34
CA ALA A 166 9.39 8.74 -9.67
C ALA A 166 9.92 9.34 -10.99
N THR A 167 9.04 9.78 -11.91
CA THR A 167 9.42 10.34 -13.21
C THR A 167 9.44 11.87 -13.26
N ARG A 168 9.19 12.56 -12.13
CA ARG A 168 9.18 14.04 -12.08
C ARG A 168 10.48 14.63 -11.53
N PRO A 169 11.04 15.69 -12.15
CA PRO A 169 12.28 16.33 -11.70
C PRO A 169 12.18 17.10 -10.37
N ASP A 170 10.97 17.51 -9.96
CA ASP A 170 10.68 18.12 -8.65
C ASP A 170 9.90 17.15 -7.73
N SER A 171 10.04 15.85 -7.98
CA SER A 171 9.43 14.80 -7.18
C SER A 171 10.02 14.77 -5.77
N ILE A 172 9.17 14.49 -4.78
CA ILE A 172 9.59 14.20 -3.41
C ILE A 172 10.21 12.80 -3.26
N VAL A 173 10.13 11.98 -4.31
CA VAL A 173 10.63 10.60 -4.43
C VAL A 173 11.66 10.49 -5.55
#